data_AF-A0A8C5I0J3-F1
#
_entry.id   AF-A0A8C5I0J3-F1
#
_cell.length_a   1.000
_cell.length_b   1.000
_cell.length_c   1.000
_cell.angle_alpha   90.00
_cell.angle_beta   90.00
_cell.angle_gamma   90.00
#
_symmetry.space_group_name_H-M   'P 1'
#
loop_
_entity.id
_entity.type
_entity.pdbx_description
1 polymer ?
#
loop_
_entity_poly.entity_id
_entity_poly.type
_entity_poly.pdbx_seq_one_letter_code
_entity_poly.pdbx_strand_id
1 'polypeptide(L)'
;MRFARSKRVMSLKTIDSCFEELKESRLVEETFTVDEVREMLDGLQVVVRGEVEMELINTAHTNVLLLRQLFSQAEKFYLRLQSDISELENRELLEKVAHFEKTDFKNPKPKLAPLNEGGISELLQKEISSALDEKTRAERALKDLRKVQDEQQIVTHQSQELNSLEDTVAALREDYERSLCANAASQKDLQENLISLALAEKVFTTQ
;
A
#
# COMPACT_ATOMS: atom_id res chain seq x y z
N MET A 1 -29.07 5.35 4.43
CA MET A 1 -30.07 4.69 3.56
C MET A 1 -31.51 4.72 4.08
N ARG A 2 -31.78 4.47 5.38
CA ARG A 2 -33.17 4.47 5.89
C ARG A 2 -33.95 5.76 5.63
N PHE A 3 -33.32 6.89 5.92
CA PHE A 3 -33.90 8.21 5.72
C PHE A 3 -34.33 8.46 4.26
N ALA A 4 -33.41 8.29 3.29
CA ALA A 4 -33.67 8.50 1.87
C ALA A 4 -34.78 7.59 1.33
N ARG A 5 -34.78 6.31 1.74
CA ARG A 5 -35.86 5.38 1.37
C ARG A 5 -37.22 5.81 1.92
N SER A 6 -37.30 6.17 3.20
CA SER A 6 -38.57 6.63 3.80
C SER A 6 -39.10 7.89 3.12
N LYS A 7 -38.22 8.83 2.75
CA LYS A 7 -38.58 10.02 1.98
C LYS A 7 -39.15 9.68 0.60
N ARG A 8 -38.46 8.82 -0.17
CA ARG A 8 -38.97 8.32 -1.46
C ARG A 8 -40.36 7.69 -1.33
N VAL A 9 -40.57 6.83 -0.34
CA VAL A 9 -41.88 6.19 -0.12
C VAL A 9 -42.97 7.22 0.19
N MET A 10 -42.65 8.25 0.98
CA MET A 10 -43.60 9.32 1.26
C MET A 10 -43.94 10.11 -0.01
N SER A 11 -42.93 10.50 -0.80
CA SER A 11 -43.13 11.23 -2.05
C SER A 11 -44.00 10.44 -3.04
N LEU A 12 -43.78 9.12 -3.17
CA LEU A 12 -44.64 8.27 -4.00
C LEU A 12 -46.10 8.29 -3.52
N LYS A 13 -46.35 8.22 -2.20
CA LYS A 13 -47.70 8.33 -1.66
C LYS A 13 -48.35 9.67 -1.94
N THR A 14 -47.59 10.77 -1.86
CA THR A 14 -48.10 12.10 -2.22
C THR A 14 -48.53 12.15 -3.67
N ILE A 15 -47.71 11.59 -4.58
CA ILE A 15 -48.06 11.49 -6.00
C ILE A 15 -49.33 10.65 -6.17
N ASP A 16 -49.41 9.45 -5.56
CA ASP A 16 -50.60 8.60 -5.63
C ASP A 16 -51.85 9.36 -5.15
N SER A 17 -51.74 10.12 -4.07
CA SER A 17 -52.81 10.97 -3.54
C SER A 17 -53.27 12.03 -4.55
N CYS A 18 -52.38 12.66 -5.33
CA CYS A 18 -52.81 13.60 -6.38
C CYS A 18 -53.70 12.93 -7.44
N PHE A 19 -53.42 11.67 -7.80
CA PHE A 19 -54.25 10.92 -8.75
C PHE A 19 -55.57 10.48 -8.13
N GLU A 20 -55.58 10.04 -6.87
CA GLU A 20 -56.82 9.72 -6.16
C GLU A 20 -57.71 10.95 -6.00
N GLU A 21 -57.14 12.09 -5.61
CA GLU A 21 -57.88 13.35 -5.48
C GLU A 21 -58.51 13.76 -6.81
N LEU A 22 -57.81 13.64 -7.94
CA LEU A 22 -58.41 13.92 -9.25
C LEU A 22 -59.55 12.96 -9.58
N LYS A 23 -59.38 11.66 -9.31
CA LYS A 23 -60.43 10.66 -9.55
C LYS A 23 -61.68 10.93 -8.72
N GLU A 24 -61.52 11.27 -7.45
CA GLU A 24 -62.63 11.48 -6.51
C GLU A 24 -63.30 12.85 -6.68
N SER A 25 -62.58 13.87 -7.16
CA SER A 25 -63.10 15.24 -7.23
C SER A 25 -63.51 15.71 -8.63
N ARG A 26 -62.81 15.26 -9.68
CA ARG A 26 -63.02 15.74 -11.06
C ARG A 26 -63.51 14.65 -12.01
N LEU A 27 -63.09 13.41 -11.83
CA LEU A 27 -63.49 12.28 -12.68
C LEU A 27 -64.72 11.53 -12.13
N VAL A 28 -65.80 12.28 -11.84
CA VAL A 28 -67.01 11.75 -11.18
C VAL A 28 -68.20 11.55 -12.11
N GLU A 29 -68.16 12.13 -13.31
CA GLU A 29 -69.25 12.07 -14.27
C GLU A 29 -69.15 10.83 -15.17
N GLU A 30 -70.29 10.40 -15.73
CA GLU A 30 -70.35 9.22 -16.61
C GLU A 30 -69.79 9.51 -18.02
N THR A 31 -69.83 10.78 -18.46
CA THR A 31 -69.36 11.21 -19.78
C THR A 31 -68.56 12.49 -19.68
N PHE A 32 -67.45 12.56 -20.40
CA PHE A 32 -66.63 13.77 -20.53
C PHE A 32 -66.36 14.07 -22.00
N THR A 33 -66.26 15.35 -22.32
CA THR A 33 -65.71 15.81 -23.59
C THR A 33 -64.19 15.65 -23.60
N VAL A 34 -63.60 15.60 -24.80
CA VAL A 34 -62.15 15.48 -24.96
C VAL A 34 -61.43 16.67 -24.34
N ASP A 35 -62.00 17.87 -24.41
CA ASP A 35 -61.35 19.09 -23.90
C ASP A 35 -61.35 19.14 -22.37
N GLU A 36 -62.42 18.69 -21.71
CA GLU A 36 -62.46 18.54 -20.25
C GLU A 36 -61.41 17.52 -19.77
N VAL A 37 -61.29 16.39 -20.47
CA VAL A 37 -60.28 15.37 -20.13
C VAL A 37 -58.87 15.92 -20.30
N ARG A 38 -58.60 16.68 -21.37
CA ARG A 38 -57.30 17.33 -21.56
C ARG A 38 -56.99 18.31 -20.45
N GLU A 39 -57.94 19.17 -20.08
CA GLU A 39 -57.76 20.13 -18.99
C GLU A 39 -57.52 19.44 -17.63
N MET A 40 -58.20 18.32 -17.37
CA MET A 40 -57.95 17.50 -16.18
C MET A 40 -56.52 16.95 -16.15
N LEU A 41 -56.05 16.40 -17.26
CA LEU A 41 -54.70 15.84 -17.38
C LEU A 41 -53.62 16.92 -17.29
N ASP A 42 -53.82 18.08 -17.93
CA ASP A 42 -52.89 19.20 -17.88
C ASP A 42 -52.76 19.73 -16.44
N GLY A 43 -53.88 19.87 -15.73
CA GLY A 43 -53.89 20.26 -14.32
C GLY A 43 -53.12 19.27 -13.44
N LEU A 44 -53.37 17.97 -13.61
CA LEU A 44 -52.66 16.92 -12.88
C LEU A 44 -51.16 16.92 -13.17
N GLN A 45 -50.77 17.11 -14.43
CA GLN A 45 -49.38 17.19 -14.84
C GLN A 45 -48.65 18.32 -14.11
N VAL A 46 -49.28 19.50 -14.00
CA VAL A 46 -48.67 20.65 -13.29
C VAL A 46 -48.41 20.31 -11.83
N VAL A 47 -49.40 19.72 -11.14
CA VAL A 47 -49.28 19.34 -9.71
C VAL A 47 -48.20 18.28 -9.52
N VAL A 48 -48.27 17.17 -10.26
CA VAL A 48 -47.31 16.05 -10.14
C VAL A 48 -45.89 16.51 -10.50
N ARG A 49 -45.74 17.34 -11.54
CA ARG A 49 -44.44 17.91 -11.90
C ARG A 49 -43.87 18.76 -10.76
N GLY A 50 -44.71 19.57 -10.10
CA GLY A 50 -44.32 20.37 -8.94
C GLY A 50 -43.83 19.51 -7.77
N GLU A 51 -44.56 18.45 -7.43
CA GLU A 51 -44.17 17.50 -6.37
C GLU A 51 -42.83 16.82 -6.67
N VAL A 52 -42.64 16.34 -7.91
CA VAL A 52 -41.39 15.70 -8.34
C VAL A 52 -40.23 16.70 -8.33
N GLU A 53 -40.42 17.90 -8.87
CA GLU A 53 -39.39 18.95 -8.89
C GLU A 53 -38.96 19.34 -7.47
N MET A 54 -39.92 19.52 -6.56
CA MET A 54 -39.63 19.83 -5.16
C MET A 54 -38.85 18.71 -4.48
N GLU A 55 -39.20 17.44 -4.69
CA GLU A 55 -38.46 16.32 -4.10
C GLU A 55 -37.05 16.17 -4.67
N LEU A 56 -36.86 16.41 -5.98
CA LEU A 56 -35.53 16.40 -6.61
C LEU A 56 -34.63 17.51 -6.04
N ILE A 57 -35.17 18.72 -5.87
CA ILE A 57 -34.46 19.85 -5.24
C ILE A 57 -34.11 19.50 -3.79
N ASN A 58 -35.07 18.99 -3.02
CA ASN A 58 -34.84 18.59 -1.63
C ASN A 58 -33.79 17.49 -1.49
N THR A 59 -33.77 16.53 -2.42
CA THR A 59 -32.77 15.47 -2.46
C THR A 59 -31.37 16.05 -2.72
N ALA A 60 -31.24 16.96 -3.70
CA ALA A 60 -29.99 17.63 -3.97
C ALA A 60 -29.48 18.43 -2.76
N HIS A 61 -30.33 19.26 -2.15
CA HIS A 61 -29.97 20.04 -0.96
C HIS A 61 -29.58 19.14 0.22
N THR A 62 -30.33 18.07 0.47
CA THR A 62 -30.04 17.12 1.54
C THR A 62 -28.69 16.43 1.32
N ASN A 63 -28.38 16.03 0.08
CA ASN A 63 -27.11 15.42 -0.26
C ASN A 63 -25.94 16.39 -0.06
N VAL A 64 -26.09 17.65 -0.47
CA VAL A 64 -25.08 18.70 -0.23
C VAL A 64 -24.84 18.90 1.27
N LEU A 65 -25.91 18.93 2.09
CA LEU A 65 -25.78 19.05 3.55
C LEU A 65 -25.06 17.84 4.16
N LEU A 66 -25.39 16.62 3.71
CA LEU A 66 -24.73 15.40 4.16
C LEU A 66 -23.24 15.41 3.81
N LEU A 67 -22.89 15.73 2.55
CA LEU A 67 -21.50 15.83 2.11
C LEU A 67 -20.72 16.87 2.92
N ARG A 68 -21.32 18.05 3.16
CA ARG A 68 -20.71 19.10 4.00
C ARG A 68 -20.45 18.59 5.42
N GLN A 69 -21.38 17.85 6.01
CA GLN A 69 -21.20 17.26 7.35
C GLN A 69 -20.10 16.20 7.37
N LEU A 70 -20.04 15.33 6.35
CA LEU A 70 -18.99 14.31 6.23
C LEU A 70 -17.61 14.94 6.04
N PHE A 71 -17.50 15.96 5.18
CA PHE A 71 -16.24 16.66 4.95
C PHE A 71 -15.77 17.44 6.19
N SER A 72 -16.69 18.11 6.90
CA SER A 72 -16.34 18.77 8.17
C SER A 72 -15.86 17.77 9.24
N GLN A 73 -16.43 16.55 9.26
CA GLN A 73 -15.91 15.50 10.13
C GLN A 73 -14.53 15.02 9.67
N ALA A 74 -14.36 14.72 8.39
CA ALA A 74 -13.07 14.30 7.83
C ALA A 74 -11.95 15.33 8.09
N GLU A 75 -12.25 16.63 7.97
CA GLU A 75 -11.34 17.73 8.27
C GLU A 75 -10.89 17.72 9.74
N LYS A 76 -11.82 17.53 10.69
CA LYS A 76 -11.48 17.40 12.12
C LYS A 76 -10.54 16.23 12.41
N PHE A 77 -10.60 15.20 11.58
CA PHE A 77 -9.74 14.01 11.67
C PHE A 77 -8.54 14.05 10.72
N TYR A 78 -8.31 15.20 10.05
CA TYR A 78 -7.21 15.39 9.09
C TYR A 78 -7.15 14.31 7.98
N LEU A 79 -8.29 13.75 7.61
CA LEU A 79 -8.38 12.74 6.56
C LEU A 79 -8.30 13.40 5.18
N ARG A 80 -7.51 12.80 4.28
CA ARG A 80 -7.52 13.17 2.86
C ARG A 80 -8.58 12.35 2.14
N LEU A 81 -9.53 13.05 1.52
CA LEU A 81 -10.59 12.44 0.72
C LEU A 81 -10.26 12.59 -0.77
N GLN A 82 -10.46 11.52 -1.53
CA GLN A 82 -10.39 11.51 -2.98
C GLN A 82 -11.76 11.10 -3.52
N SER A 83 -12.29 11.87 -4.45
CA SER A 83 -13.56 11.57 -5.12
C SER A 83 -13.27 11.04 -6.52
N ASP A 84 -13.69 9.82 -6.82
CA ASP A 84 -13.70 9.30 -8.19
C ASP A 84 -15.11 9.46 -8.79
N ILE A 85 -15.24 10.40 -9.72
CA ILE A 85 -16.52 10.73 -10.36
C ILE A 85 -16.96 9.58 -11.28
N SER A 86 -16.01 8.79 -11.78
CA SER A 86 -16.26 7.67 -12.70
C SER A 86 -17.12 6.58 -12.07
N GLU A 87 -17.16 6.52 -10.74
CA GLU A 87 -17.94 5.54 -9.98
C GLU A 87 -19.42 5.95 -9.79
N LEU A 88 -19.77 7.22 -9.92
CA LEU A 88 -21.11 7.73 -9.56
C LEU A 88 -22.23 7.21 -10.48
N GLU A 89 -21.91 6.94 -11.74
CA GLU A 89 -22.85 6.38 -12.72
C GLU A 89 -22.61 4.89 -12.99
N ASN A 90 -21.73 4.26 -12.20
CA ASN A 90 -21.42 2.85 -12.37
C ASN A 90 -22.65 2.01 -12.00
N ARG A 91 -23.26 1.39 -13.02
CA ARG A 91 -24.47 0.57 -12.87
C ARG A 91 -24.32 -0.57 -11.89
N GLU A 92 -23.15 -1.20 -11.82
CA GLU A 92 -22.90 -2.30 -10.88
C GLU A 92 -22.89 -1.79 -9.43
N LEU A 93 -22.27 -0.64 -9.17
CA LEU A 93 -22.28 -0.02 -7.84
C LEU A 93 -23.70 0.41 -7.46
N LEU A 94 -24.45 1.00 -8.39
CA LEU A 94 -25.86 1.36 -8.18
C LEU A 94 -26.73 0.13 -7.88
N GLU A 95 -26.50 -0.98 -8.57
CA GLU A 95 -27.23 -2.24 -8.32
C GLU A 95 -26.90 -2.83 -6.94
N LYS A 96 -25.63 -2.80 -6.51
CA LYS A 96 -25.23 -3.20 -5.16
C LYS A 96 -25.93 -2.35 -4.09
N VAL A 97 -26.00 -1.04 -4.29
CA VAL A 97 -26.74 -0.13 -3.40
C VAL A 97 -28.23 -0.48 -3.39
N ALA A 98 -28.84 -0.73 -4.55
CA ALA A 98 -30.24 -1.14 -4.64
C ALA A 98 -30.52 -2.48 -3.95
N HIS A 99 -29.58 -3.42 -4.00
CA HIS A 99 -29.69 -4.69 -3.29
C HIS A 99 -29.61 -4.48 -1.77
N PHE A 100 -28.66 -3.66 -1.31
CA PHE A 100 -28.50 -3.28 0.09
C PHE A 100 -29.78 -2.65 0.67
N GLU A 101 -30.45 -1.78 -0.10
CA GLU A 101 -31.74 -1.20 0.31
C GLU A 101 -32.84 -2.25 0.53
N LYS A 102 -32.78 -3.40 -0.16
CA LYS A 102 -33.76 -4.49 -0.04
C LYS A 102 -33.42 -5.44 1.12
N THR A 103 -32.14 -5.69 1.38
CA THR A 103 -31.67 -6.70 2.35
C THR A 103 -31.54 -6.18 3.79
N ASP A 104 -30.97 -4.99 3.99
CA ASP A 104 -30.56 -4.50 5.34
C ASP A 104 -31.70 -4.02 6.25
N PHE A 105 -32.96 -4.19 5.82
CA PHE A 105 -34.13 -3.94 6.67
C PHE A 105 -34.73 -5.21 7.28
N LYS A 106 -34.36 -6.39 6.79
CA LYS A 106 -34.86 -7.65 7.37
C LYS A 106 -34.16 -8.00 8.68
N ASN A 107 -32.93 -7.53 8.88
CA ASN A 107 -32.15 -7.77 10.09
C ASN A 107 -31.62 -6.43 10.65
N PRO A 108 -32.01 -6.03 11.88
CA PRO A 108 -31.42 -4.87 12.52
C PRO A 108 -29.96 -5.20 12.86
N LYS A 109 -29.01 -4.70 12.05
CA LYS A 109 -27.59 -4.71 12.43
C LYS A 109 -27.41 -3.89 13.71
N PRO A 110 -26.46 -4.27 14.60
CA PRO A 110 -26.17 -3.51 15.81
C PRO A 110 -25.91 -2.05 15.43
N LYS A 111 -26.54 -1.12 16.15
CA LYS A 111 -26.26 0.31 16.01
C LYS A 111 -24.76 0.48 16.22
N LEU A 112 -24.08 1.09 15.25
CA LEU A 112 -22.72 1.57 15.44
C LEU A 112 -22.76 2.47 16.66
N ALA A 113 -22.11 2.04 17.74
CA ALA A 113 -22.00 2.83 18.94
C ALA A 113 -21.29 4.14 18.58
N PRO A 114 -21.71 5.27 19.15
CA PRO A 114 -20.90 6.47 19.06
C PRO A 114 -19.50 6.09 19.56
N LEU A 115 -18.48 6.29 18.74
CA LEU A 115 -17.12 6.39 19.25
C LEU A 115 -17.19 7.60 20.18
N ASN A 116 -17.35 7.36 21.48
CA ASN A 116 -17.12 8.37 22.48
C ASN A 116 -15.69 8.92 22.27
N GLU A 117 -15.34 10.03 22.91
CA GLU A 117 -13.99 10.60 22.81
C GLU A 117 -12.86 9.57 23.09
N GLY A 118 -13.17 8.46 23.78
CA GLY A 118 -12.29 7.31 23.98
C GLY A 118 -12.07 6.42 22.75
N GLY A 119 -13.00 6.34 21.80
CA GLY A 119 -12.84 5.50 20.60
C GLY A 119 -11.74 5.98 19.65
N ILE A 120 -11.55 7.30 19.54
CA ILE A 120 -10.43 7.90 18.82
C ILE A 120 -9.13 7.66 19.59
N SER A 121 -9.18 7.76 20.93
CA SER A 121 -8.05 7.45 21.80
C SER A 121 -7.64 5.98 21.71
N GLU A 122 -8.57 5.04 21.59
CA GLU A 122 -8.31 3.61 21.43
C GLU A 122 -7.68 3.29 20.07
N LEU A 123 -8.16 3.92 19.00
CA LEU A 123 -7.54 3.80 17.67
C LEU A 123 -6.14 4.42 17.62
N LEU A 124 -5.96 5.60 18.22
CA LEU A 124 -4.65 6.24 18.39
C LEU A 124 -3.72 5.37 19.24
N GLN A 125 -4.21 4.78 20.32
CA GLN A 125 -3.41 3.93 21.20
C GLN A 125 -2.99 2.65 20.49
N LYS A 126 -3.87 2.07 19.66
CA LYS A 126 -3.54 0.94 18.79
C LYS A 126 -2.47 1.31 17.75
N GLU A 127 -2.61 2.48 17.12
CA GLU A 127 -1.63 2.97 16.14
C GLU A 127 -0.27 3.26 16.79
N ILE A 128 -0.27 3.90 17.96
CA ILE A 128 0.93 4.16 18.77
C ILE A 128 1.61 2.84 19.17
N SER A 129 0.83 1.84 19.60
CA SER A 129 1.36 0.52 19.94
C SER A 129 2.01 -0.15 18.72
N SER A 130 1.34 -0.12 17.55
CA SER A 130 1.88 -0.70 16.32
C SER A 130 3.18 -0.01 15.90
N ALA A 131 3.21 1.33 15.96
CA ALA A 131 4.40 2.11 15.64
C ALA A 131 5.57 1.84 16.61
N LEU A 132 5.29 1.65 17.90
CA LEU A 132 6.30 1.28 18.90
C LEU A 132 6.87 -0.13 18.65
N ASP A 133 6.02 -1.07 18.26
CA ASP A 133 6.44 -2.43 17.91
C ASP A 133 7.33 -2.43 16.65
N GLU A 134 6.99 -1.62 15.65
CA GLU A 134 7.83 -1.45 14.47
C GLU A 134 9.16 -0.79 14.79
N LYS A 135 9.17 0.27 15.61
CA LYS A 135 10.39 0.92 16.07
C LYS A 135 11.30 -0.07 16.81
N THR A 136 10.77 -0.85 17.75
CA THR A 136 11.59 -1.84 18.47
C THR A 136 12.08 -2.99 17.59
N ARG A 137 11.34 -3.36 16.52
CA ARG A 137 11.85 -4.30 15.51
C ARG A 137 13.00 -3.69 14.70
N ALA A 138 12.85 -2.44 14.26
CA ALA A 138 13.88 -1.73 13.50
C ALA A 138 15.16 -1.51 14.33
N GLU A 139 15.03 -1.14 15.61
CA GLU A 139 16.17 -0.99 16.53
C GLU A 139 16.91 -2.31 16.75
N ARG A 140 16.18 -3.44 16.86
CA ARG A 140 16.79 -4.78 16.94
C ARG A 140 17.57 -5.13 15.66
N ALA A 141 16.95 -4.93 14.49
CA ALA A 141 17.60 -5.18 13.21
C ALA A 141 18.88 -4.32 13.03
N LEU A 142 18.83 -3.05 13.43
CA LEU A 142 20.00 -2.16 13.41
C LEU A 142 21.12 -2.65 14.35
N LYS A 143 20.77 -3.17 15.53
CA LYS A 143 21.76 -3.73 16.46
C LYS A 143 22.44 -4.97 15.89
N ASP A 144 21.69 -5.85 15.25
CA ASP A 144 22.26 -7.06 14.66
C ASP A 144 23.12 -6.74 13.43
N LEU A 145 22.70 -5.78 12.59
CA LEU A 145 23.52 -5.27 11.48
C LEU A 145 24.86 -4.69 11.97
N ARG A 146 24.87 -3.96 13.09
CA ARG A 146 26.11 -3.44 13.68
C ARG A 146 27.06 -4.55 14.12
N LYS A 147 26.54 -5.61 14.75
CA LYS A 147 27.38 -6.77 15.12
C LYS A 147 28.01 -7.42 13.89
N VAL A 148 27.21 -7.63 12.85
CA VAL A 148 27.72 -8.19 11.57
C VAL A 148 28.77 -7.27 10.96
N GLN A 149 28.60 -5.94 11.05
CA GLN A 149 29.60 -4.99 10.59
C GLN A 149 30.91 -5.09 11.38
N ASP A 150 30.84 -5.20 12.70
CA ASP A 150 32.02 -5.34 13.57
C ASP A 150 32.75 -6.67 13.29
N GLU A 151 32.01 -7.77 13.15
CA GLU A 151 32.55 -9.08 12.75
C GLU A 151 33.21 -9.01 11.36
N GLN A 152 32.59 -8.32 10.40
CA GLN A 152 33.14 -8.13 9.06
C GLN A 152 34.44 -7.31 9.09
N GLN A 153 34.57 -6.31 9.97
CA GLN A 153 35.82 -5.56 10.14
C GLN A 153 36.95 -6.45 10.67
N ILE A 154 36.66 -7.32 11.64
CA ILE A 154 37.64 -8.28 12.19
C ILE A 154 38.11 -9.23 11.08
N VAL A 155 37.18 -9.79 10.30
CA VAL A 155 37.52 -10.69 9.18
C VAL A 155 38.36 -9.96 8.12
N THR A 156 38.03 -8.71 7.83
CA THR A 156 38.79 -7.90 6.85
C THR A 156 40.22 -7.64 7.33
N HIS A 157 40.41 -7.32 8.61
CA HIS A 157 41.73 -7.13 9.20
C HIS A 157 42.55 -8.42 9.18
N GLN A 158 41.96 -9.55 9.60
CA GLN A 158 42.62 -10.86 9.55
C GLN A 158 43.01 -11.25 8.11
N SER A 159 42.18 -10.94 7.12
CA SER A 159 42.52 -11.21 5.71
C SER A 159 43.70 -10.36 5.24
N GLN A 160 43.81 -9.10 5.67
CA GLN A 160 44.95 -8.25 5.35
C GLN A 160 46.25 -8.79 5.97
N GLU A 161 46.19 -9.23 7.23
CA GLU A 161 47.32 -9.87 7.90
C GLU A 161 47.75 -11.15 7.17
N LEU A 162 46.79 -12.01 6.79
CA LEU A 162 47.06 -13.23 6.03
C LEU A 162 47.75 -12.93 4.69
N ASN A 163 47.27 -11.93 3.94
CA ASN A 163 47.89 -11.54 2.67
C ASN A 163 49.34 -11.04 2.90
N SER A 164 49.57 -10.23 3.93
CA SER A 164 50.93 -9.76 4.24
C SER A 164 51.86 -10.91 4.62
N LEU A 165 51.34 -11.91 5.35
CA LEU A 165 52.10 -13.10 5.72
C LEU A 165 52.40 -13.95 4.48
N GLU A 166 51.42 -14.10 3.57
CA GLU A 166 51.60 -14.79 2.30
C GLU A 166 52.70 -14.16 1.44
N ASP A 167 52.74 -12.82 1.36
CA ASP A 167 53.81 -12.08 0.66
C ASP A 167 55.20 -12.36 1.28
N THR A 168 55.30 -12.36 2.62
CA THR A 168 56.57 -12.65 3.29
C THR A 168 57.02 -14.10 3.07
N VAL A 169 56.08 -15.06 3.07
CA VAL A 169 56.37 -16.46 2.79
C VAL A 169 56.83 -16.65 1.34
N ALA A 170 56.21 -15.94 0.40
CA ALA A 170 56.61 -15.96 -1.01
C ALA A 170 58.04 -15.41 -1.19
N ALA A 171 58.35 -14.27 -0.56
CA ALA A 171 59.70 -13.69 -0.60
C ALA A 171 60.76 -14.62 0.00
N LEU A 172 60.48 -15.22 1.16
CA LEU A 172 61.37 -16.18 1.81
C LEU A 172 61.60 -17.44 0.96
N ARG A 173 60.57 -17.93 0.27
CA ARG A 173 60.70 -19.05 -0.67
C ARG A 173 61.62 -18.70 -1.84
N GLU A 174 61.44 -17.52 -2.41
CA GLU A 174 62.28 -17.06 -3.53
C GLU A 174 63.75 -16.93 -3.10
N ASP A 175 64.02 -16.32 -1.94
CA ASP A 175 65.38 -16.21 -1.39
C ASP A 175 66.01 -17.58 -1.11
N TYR A 176 65.22 -18.53 -0.61
CA TYR A 176 65.67 -19.90 -0.40
C TYR A 176 66.05 -20.59 -1.72
N GLU A 177 65.22 -20.48 -2.75
CA GLU A 177 65.49 -21.04 -4.08
C GLU A 177 66.74 -20.41 -4.72
N ARG A 178 66.90 -19.09 -4.60
CA ARG A 178 68.12 -18.38 -5.07
C ARG A 178 69.37 -18.90 -4.36
N SER A 179 69.33 -19.03 -3.04
CA SER A 179 70.45 -19.55 -2.24
C SER A 179 70.80 -20.99 -2.60
N LEU A 180 69.78 -21.83 -2.84
CA LEU A 180 69.97 -23.22 -3.29
C LEU A 180 70.67 -23.28 -4.65
N CYS A 181 70.22 -22.46 -5.62
CA CYS A 181 70.85 -22.37 -6.93
C CYS A 181 72.31 -21.89 -6.85
N ALA A 182 72.58 -20.87 -6.02
CA ALA A 182 73.92 -20.33 -5.82
C ALA A 182 74.88 -21.36 -5.19
N ASN A 183 74.39 -22.12 -4.20
CA ASN A 183 75.16 -23.22 -3.60
C ASN A 183 75.42 -24.35 -4.60
N ALA A 184 74.41 -24.73 -5.40
CA ALA A 184 74.57 -25.76 -6.43
C ALA A 184 75.57 -25.35 -7.52
N ALA A 185 75.57 -24.06 -7.93
CA ALA A 185 76.55 -23.51 -8.86
C ALA A 185 77.96 -23.55 -8.26
N SER A 186 78.13 -23.06 -7.03
CA SER A 186 79.42 -23.09 -6.32
C SER A 186 79.97 -24.51 -6.16
N GLN A 187 79.09 -25.49 -5.90
CA GLN A 187 79.47 -26.90 -5.81
C GLN A 187 79.96 -27.45 -7.16
N LYS A 188 79.32 -27.08 -8.27
CA LYS A 188 79.77 -27.46 -9.62
C LYS A 188 81.11 -26.82 -9.97
N ASP A 189 81.28 -25.53 -9.71
CA ASP A 189 82.54 -24.83 -9.96
C ASP A 189 83.70 -25.48 -9.17
N LEU A 190 83.46 -25.86 -7.92
CA LEU A 190 84.45 -26.59 -7.12
C LEU A 190 84.77 -27.97 -7.72
N GLN A 191 83.76 -28.70 -8.20
CA GLN A 191 83.97 -29.99 -8.88
C GLN A 191 84.78 -29.82 -10.17
N GLU A 192 84.47 -28.82 -11.00
CA GLU A 192 85.20 -28.53 -12.24
C GLU A 192 86.67 -28.15 -11.98
N ASN A 193 86.91 -27.32 -10.95
CA ASN A 193 88.26 -26.98 -10.52
C ASN A 193 89.06 -28.20 -10.04
N LEU A 194 88.44 -29.10 -9.26
CA LEU A 194 89.07 -30.34 -8.81
C LEU A 194 89.39 -31.28 -9.98
N ILE A 195 88.49 -31.41 -10.96
CA ILE A 195 88.72 -32.20 -12.17
C ILE A 195 89.87 -31.61 -12.99
N SER A 196 89.91 -30.29 -13.14
CA SER A 196 90.97 -29.59 -13.88
C SER A 196 92.35 -29.77 -13.23
N LEU A 197 92.44 -29.69 -11.90
CA LEU A 197 93.65 -29.99 -11.13
C LEU A 197 94.11 -31.45 -11.33
N ALA A 198 93.19 -32.42 -11.26
CA ALA A 198 93.51 -33.83 -11.47
C ALA A 198 93.97 -34.14 -12.92
N LEU A 199 93.45 -33.41 -13.91
CA LEU A 199 93.90 -33.51 -15.30
C LEU A 199 95.29 -32.89 -15.50
N ALA A 200 95.57 -31.74 -14.86
CA ALA A 200 96.88 -31.11 -14.89
C ALA A 200 97.97 -31.99 -14.25
N GLU A 201 97.68 -32.67 -13.13
CA GLU A 201 98.58 -33.66 -12.53
C GLU A 201 98.88 -34.86 -13.44
N LYS A 202 97.89 -35.33 -14.22
CA LYS A 202 98.09 -36.40 -15.21
C LYS A 202 98.95 -35.98 -16.40
N VAL A 203 98.86 -34.72 -16.84
CA VAL A 203 99.71 -34.20 -17.93
C VAL A 203 101.16 -34.05 -17.46
N PHE A 204 101.40 -33.69 -16.20
CA PHE A 204 102.75 -33.57 -15.63
C PHE A 204 103.47 -34.90 -15.36
N THR A 205 102.74 -36.03 -15.32
CA THR A 205 103.30 -37.36 -15.08
C THR A 205 103.63 -38.15 -16.36
N THR A 206 103.48 -37.55 -17.54
CA THR A 206 103.70 -38.21 -18.85
C THR A 206 104.86 -37.61 -19.68
N GLN A 207 105.80 -36.88 -19.07
CA GLN A 207 107.11 -36.55 -19.66
C GLN A 207 108.23 -37.12 -18.79
#